data_AF-A0A261KW19-F1
#
_entry.id   AF-A0A261KW19-F1
#
_cell.length_a   1.000
_cell.length_b   1.000
_cell.length_c   1.000
_cell.angle_alpha   90.00
_cell.angle_beta   90.00
_cell.angle_gamma   90.00
#
_symmetry.space_group_name_H-M   'P 1'
#
loop_
_entity.id
_entity.type
_entity.pdbx_description
1 polymer ?
#
loop_
_entity_poly.entity_id
_entity_poly.type
_entity_poly.pdbx_seq_one_letter_code
_entity_poly.pdbx_strand_id
1 'polypeptide(L)' 'GWAGTNTDVTGFLAPLQTYNWDWHQKVAVILGNGGAARAVVAGCAQLGFAEGHVVGRSGDKLTAFQKSFRKIPV' A
#
# COMPACT_ATOMS: atom_id res chain seq x y z
N GLY A 1 -14.23 20.06 -16.44
CA GLY A 1 -14.19 18.63 -16.08
C GLY A 1 -13.91 18.48 -14.59
N TRP A 2 -14.15 17.31 -14.01
CA TRP A 2 -13.88 17.02 -12.59
C TRP A 2 -12.63 16.14 -12.49
N ALA A 3 -11.70 16.51 -11.62
CA ALA A 3 -10.50 15.73 -11.32
C ALA A 3 -10.49 15.42 -9.82
N GLY A 4 -10.23 14.16 -9.45
CA GLY A 4 -10.13 13.71 -8.06
C GLY A 4 -8.73 13.20 -7.75
N THR A 5 -8.18 13.63 -6.63
CA THR A 5 -6.89 13.16 -6.09
C THR A 5 -7.11 12.40 -4.79
N ASN A 6 -6.30 11.36 -4.54
CA ASN A 6 -6.27 10.65 -3.27
C ASN A 6 -5.02 11.05 -2.50
N THR A 7 -5.18 11.81 -1.42
CA THR A 7 -4.08 12.32 -0.59
C THR A 7 -3.59 11.34 0.47
N ASP A 8 -4.27 10.21 0.69
CA ASP A 8 -3.87 9.22 1.70
C ASP A 8 -2.49 8.63 1.39
N VAL A 9 -2.16 8.46 0.10
CA VAL A 9 -0.83 7.96 -0.33
C VAL A 9 0.25 8.95 0.07
N THR A 10 0.08 10.22 -0.30
CA THR A 10 1.05 11.28 0.01
C THR A 10 1.19 11.46 1.52
N GLY A 11 0.07 11.43 2.25
CA GLY A 11 0.08 11.53 3.71
C GLY A 11 0.83 10.37 4.39
N PHE A 12 0.71 9.15 3.85
CA PHE A 12 1.47 7.99 4.32
C PHE A 12 2.97 8.09 4.02
N LEU A 13 3.33 8.56 2.82
CA LEU A 13 4.73 8.65 2.38
C LEU A 13 5.52 9.75 3.08
N ALA A 14 4.87 10.89 3.35
CA ALA A 14 5.53 12.08 3.89
C ALA A 14 6.43 11.83 5.11
N PRO A 15 5.97 11.16 6.19
CA PRO A 15 6.85 10.86 7.32
C PRO A 15 7.95 9.84 6.97
N LEU A 16 7.68 8.89 6.06
CA LEU A 16 8.64 7.83 5.73
C LEU A 16 9.84 8.36 4.94
N GLN A 17 9.62 9.33 4.06
CA GLN A 17 10.69 9.97 3.28
C GLN A 17 11.72 10.73 4.12
N THR A 18 11.43 10.98 5.40
CA THR A 18 12.40 11.57 6.33
C THR A 18 13.49 10.59 6.77
N TYR A 19 13.27 9.28 6.60
CA TYR A 19 14.25 8.25 6.90
C TYR A 19 15.16 7.99 5.71
N ASN A 20 16.48 8.00 5.93
CA ASN A 20 17.47 7.59 4.92
C ASN A 20 17.64 6.07 4.91
N TRP A 21 16.56 5.37 4.56
CA TRP A 21 16.50 3.92 4.54
C TRP A 21 16.54 3.39 3.12
N ASP A 22 17.26 2.29 2.91
CA ASP A 22 17.10 1.49 1.70
C ASP A 22 15.84 0.62 1.82
N TRP A 23 14.76 1.05 1.16
CA TRP A 23 13.47 0.35 1.15
C TRP A 23 13.51 -0.96 0.36
N HIS A 24 14.39 -1.07 -0.64
CA HIS A 24 14.54 -2.27 -1.45
C HIS A 24 15.10 -3.48 -0.68
N GLN A 25 15.53 -3.27 0.56
CA GLN A 25 15.97 -4.32 1.49
C GLN A 25 14.98 -4.54 2.64
N LYS A 26 13.78 -3.95 2.56
CA LYS A 26 12.78 -3.98 3.64
C LYS A 26 11.51 -4.70 3.21
N VAL A 27 10.88 -5.30 4.22
CA VAL A 27 9.57 -5.95 4.11
C VAL A 27 8.54 -5.10 4.84
N ALA A 28 7.43 -4.80 4.17
CA ALA A 28 6.29 -4.10 4.77
C ALA A 28 5.27 -5.10 5.30
N VAL A 29 4.82 -4.92 6.55
CA VAL A 29 3.68 -5.67 7.11
C VAL A 29 2.55 -4.68 7.40
N ILE A 30 1.46 -4.83 6.67
CA ILE A 30 0.30 -3.94 6.70
C ILE A 30 -0.82 -4.65 7.45
N LEU A 31 -1.20 -4.11 8.60
CA LEU A 31 -2.26 -4.66 9.44
C LEU A 31 -3.60 -4.03 9.05
N GLY A 32 -4.45 -4.81 8.38
CA GLY A 32 -5.74 -4.38 7.87
C GLY A 32 -5.82 -4.33 6.35
N ASN A 33 -7.03 -4.49 5.83
CA ASN A 33 -7.34 -4.57 4.40
C ASN A 33 -8.55 -3.69 4.02
N GLY A 34 -8.67 -2.54 4.67
CA GLY A 34 -9.70 -1.52 4.40
C GLY A 34 -9.29 -0.50 3.32
N GLY A 35 -10.00 0.63 3.26
CA GLY A 35 -9.75 1.69 2.26
C GLY A 35 -8.32 2.26 2.34
N ALA A 36 -7.91 2.71 3.53
CA ALA A 36 -6.58 3.27 3.76
C ALA A 36 -5.44 2.28 3.45
N ALA A 37 -5.65 0.97 3.67
CA ALA A 37 -4.64 -0.04 3.36
C ALA A 37 -4.26 -0.06 1.88
N ARG A 38 -5.16 0.38 0.98
CA ARG A 38 -4.84 0.48 -0.45
C ARG A 38 -3.83 1.57 -0.74
N ALA A 39 -3.99 2.72 -0.09
CA ALA A 39 -3.04 3.83 -0.21
C ALA A 39 -1.68 3.45 0.38
N VAL A 40 -1.68 2.74 1.51
CA VAL A 40 -0.45 2.20 2.13
C VAL A 40 0.28 1.23 1.20
N VAL A 41 -0.43 0.25 0.61
CA VAL A 41 0.16 -0.68 -0.37
C VAL A 41 0.77 0.07 -1.56
N ALA A 42 0.04 1.05 -2.11
CA ALA A 42 0.53 1.87 -3.21
C ALA A 42 1.78 2.68 -2.80
N GLY A 43 1.79 3.26 -1.59
CA GLY A 43 2.96 3.97 -1.05
C GLY A 43 4.17 3.05 -0.86
N CYS A 44 3.99 1.85 -0.29
CA CYS A 44 5.08 0.88 -0.16
C CYS A 44 5.65 0.46 -1.53
N ALA A 45 4.79 0.28 -2.53
CA ALA A 45 5.25 0.00 -3.89
C ALA A 45 6.04 1.20 -4.49
N GLN A 46 5.59 2.44 -4.25
CA GLN A 46 6.30 3.65 -4.70
C GLN A 46 7.67 3.83 -4.01
N LEU A 47 7.79 3.45 -2.73
CA LEU A 47 9.07 3.44 -2.02
C LEU A 47 10.00 2.30 -2.47
N GLY A 48 9.47 1.28 -3.15
CA GLY A 48 10.27 0.17 -3.66
C GLY A 48 10.55 -0.92 -2.64
N PHE A 49 9.66 -1.14 -1.65
CA PHE A 49 9.78 -2.27 -0.73
C PHE A 49 9.97 -3.60 -1.47
N ALA A 50 10.86 -4.46 -0.95
CA ALA A 50 11.12 -5.78 -1.55
C ALA A 50 9.89 -6.69 -1.51
N GLU A 51 9.14 -6.61 -0.41
CA GLU A 51 7.97 -7.43 -0.19
C GLU A 51 6.93 -6.69 0.66
N GLY A 52 5.66 -6.98 0.41
CA GLY A 52 4.53 -6.43 1.16
C GLY A 52 3.55 -7.52 1.57
N HIS A 53 3.32 -7.67 2.87
CA HIS A 53 2.31 -8.55 3.43
C HIS A 53 1.13 -7.75 3.95
N VAL A 54 -0.08 -8.16 3.57
CA VAL A 54 -1.32 -7.60 4.11
C VAL A 54 -1.99 -8.64 4.98
N VAL A 55 -2.23 -8.29 6.25
CA VAL A 55 -2.83 -9.18 7.23
C VAL A 55 -4.25 -8.71 7.51
N GLY A 56 -5.23 -9.60 7.36
CA GLY A 56 -6.65 -9.30 7.58
C GLY A 56 -7.32 -10.38 8.42
N ARG A 57 -8.36 -10.00 9.16
CA ARG A 57 -9.12 -10.94 10.04
C ARG A 57 -10.01 -11.92 9.27
N SER A 58 -10.54 -11.51 8.12
CA SER A 58 -11.46 -12.31 7.30
C SER A 58 -10.76 -12.70 6.00
N GLY A 59 -10.64 -14.00 5.77
CA GLY A 59 -10.00 -14.57 4.57
C GLY A 59 -10.67 -14.13 3.27
N ASP A 60 -12.00 -14.09 3.24
CA ASP A 60 -12.77 -13.66 2.06
C ASP A 60 -12.50 -12.20 1.71
N LYS A 61 -12.55 -11.31 2.72
CA LYS A 61 -12.25 -9.88 2.53
C LYS A 61 -10.79 -9.67 2.12
N LEU A 62 -9.87 -10.45 2.67
CA LEU A 62 -8.46 -10.39 2.29
C LEU A 62 -8.23 -10.86 0.85
N THR A 63 -8.90 -11.94 0.44
CA THR A 63 -8.85 -12.45 -0.93
C THR A 63 -9.42 -11.43 -1.92
N ALA A 64 -10.56 -10.81 -1.59
CA ALA A 64 -11.15 -9.74 -2.41
C ALA A 64 -10.22 -8.53 -2.51
N PHE A 65 -9.60 -8.13 -1.40
CA PHE A 65 -8.59 -7.08 -1.37
C PHE A 65 -7.41 -7.43 -2.29
N GLN A 66 -6.81 -8.61 -2.17
CA GLN A 66 -5.69 -9.03 -3.01
C GLN A 66 -6.07 -9.07 -4.50
N LYS A 67 -7.25 -9.59 -4.85
CA LYS A 67 -7.75 -9.64 -6.23
C LYS A 67 -7.88 -8.25 -6.85
N SER A 68 -8.19 -7.23 -6.05
CA SER A 68 -8.33 -5.86 -6.57
C SER A 68 -7.02 -5.23 -7.06
N PHE A 69 -5.86 -5.77 -6.68
CA PHE A 69 -4.55 -5.32 -7.18
C PHE A 69 -4.09 -6.07 -8.44
N ARG A 70 -4.63 -7.27 -8.72
CA ARG A 70 -4.29 -8.02 -9.94
C ARG A 70 -4.87 -7.41 -11.23
N LYS A 71 -5.76 -6.43 -11.12
CA LYS A 71 -6.41 -5.74 -12.26
C LYS A 71 -5.63 -4.52 -12.76
N ILE A 72 -4.46 -4.24 -12.21
CA ILE A 72 -3.62 -3.11 -12.62
C ILE A 72 -2.61 -3.67 -13.63
N PRO A 73 -2.71 -3.36 -14.94
CA PRO A 73 -1.66 -3.70 -15.88
C PRO A 73 -0.40 -2.97 -15.45
N VAL A 74 0.70 -3.70 -15.32
CA VAL A 74 2.05 -3.12 -15.29
C VAL A 74 2.39 -2.51 -16.64
#